data_AF-A0A3P3UCX4-F1
#
_entry.id   AF-A0A3P3UCX4-F1
#
_cell.length_a   1.000
_cell.length_b   1.000
_cell.length_c   1.000
_cell.angle_alpha   90.00
_cell.angle_beta   90.00
_cell.angle_gamma   90.00
#
_symmetry.space_group_name_H-M   'P 1'
#
loop_
_entity.id
_entity.type
_entity.pdbx_description
1 polymer ?
#
loop_
_entity_poly.entity_id
_entity_poly.type
_entity_poly.pdbx_seq_one_letter_code
_entity_poly.pdbx_strand_id
1 'polypeptide(L)'
;MSLADLHAKYPTYYVLNGPRSKRQVALTFDDAPDAVFTPQVLDALKQAGVKATFFVIGNRVEAHPDIMARIVREGHEVGNHSYSHPNLPKLTDPKFRSEVTRTDEIIRNYTGSVPALFRPPYGNTDENQILWLASKDKRIVGWNVDSLDWKGLNGDQVCINVLGHILPGSIILQHAAGGQGEDLGGTIAAIPRIVKSLRNDGVEFVPVGVLLDLKKDTEENIRAGSNQ
;
A
#
# COMPACT_ATOMS: atom_id res chain seq x y z
N MET A 1 -22.76 10.77 -0.52
CA MET A 1 -22.31 9.61 -1.35
C MET A 1 -21.64 8.61 -0.43
N SER A 2 -21.88 7.33 -0.64
CA SER A 2 -21.14 6.24 0.02
C SER A 2 -19.74 6.09 -0.58
N LEU A 3 -18.83 5.35 0.09
CA LEU A 3 -17.53 5.01 -0.48
C LEU A 3 -17.67 4.21 -1.79
N ALA A 4 -18.65 3.31 -1.87
CA ALA A 4 -18.95 2.56 -3.08
C ALA A 4 -19.36 3.49 -4.24
N ASP A 5 -20.16 4.52 -3.96
CA ASP A 5 -20.55 5.51 -4.96
C ASP A 5 -19.33 6.30 -5.46
N LEU A 6 -18.41 6.64 -4.56
CA LEU A 6 -17.18 7.37 -4.92
C LEU A 6 -16.26 6.50 -5.79
N HIS A 7 -16.13 5.20 -5.49
CA HIS A 7 -15.36 4.27 -6.31
C HIS A 7 -15.94 4.16 -7.72
N ALA A 8 -17.27 4.01 -7.82
CA ALA A 8 -17.96 3.93 -9.10
C ALA A 8 -17.87 5.24 -9.90
N LYS A 9 -17.86 6.39 -9.23
CA LYS A 9 -17.77 7.71 -9.87
C LYS A 9 -16.36 8.04 -10.35
N TYR A 10 -15.33 7.57 -9.64
CA TYR A 10 -13.94 7.87 -9.93
C TYR A 10 -13.09 6.62 -10.16
N PRO A 11 -13.42 5.71 -11.08
CA PRO A 11 -12.72 4.43 -11.21
C PRO A 11 -11.26 4.60 -11.66
N THR A 12 -10.96 5.68 -12.41
CA THR A 12 -9.58 6.07 -12.71
C THR A 12 -8.88 6.62 -11.48
N TYR A 13 -9.61 7.34 -10.61
CA TYR A 13 -9.09 8.00 -9.41
C TYR A 13 -9.33 7.28 -8.06
N TYR A 14 -9.90 6.08 -8.04
CA TYR A 14 -9.96 5.21 -6.87
C TYR A 14 -10.05 3.77 -7.36
N VAL A 15 -8.98 3.01 -7.16
CA VAL A 15 -8.89 1.61 -7.60
C VAL A 15 -8.97 0.65 -6.42
N LEU A 16 -9.70 -0.46 -6.59
CA LEU A 16 -9.79 -1.54 -5.60
C LEU A 16 -9.00 -2.79 -6.03
N ASN A 17 -8.77 -2.91 -7.33
CA ASN A 17 -8.08 -4.02 -7.97
C ASN A 17 -7.46 -3.54 -9.29
N GLY A 18 -6.48 -4.29 -9.79
CA GLY A 18 -5.95 -4.14 -11.13
C GLY A 18 -6.77 -4.86 -12.21
N PRO A 19 -6.27 -4.87 -13.46
CA PRO A 19 -6.91 -5.54 -14.58
C PRO A 19 -7.11 -7.05 -14.32
N ARG A 20 -8.30 -7.56 -14.66
CA ARG A 20 -8.62 -8.99 -14.51
C ARG A 20 -8.00 -9.88 -15.61
N SER A 21 -7.45 -9.26 -16.66
CA SER A 21 -6.85 -9.95 -17.81
C SER A 21 -5.43 -10.47 -17.55
N LYS A 22 -4.74 -9.97 -16.52
CA LYS A 22 -3.39 -10.42 -16.12
C LYS A 22 -3.50 -11.30 -14.87
N ARG A 23 -2.81 -12.45 -14.87
CA ARG A 23 -2.73 -13.35 -13.69
C ARG A 23 -1.75 -12.81 -12.65
N GLN A 24 -1.98 -11.58 -12.20
CA GLN A 24 -1.14 -10.87 -11.25
C GLN A 24 -1.93 -10.48 -10.00
N VAL A 25 -1.26 -10.41 -8.86
CA VAL A 25 -1.83 -9.89 -7.60
C VAL A 25 -0.78 -9.02 -6.89
N ALA A 26 -1.25 -8.13 -6.02
CA ALA A 26 -0.38 -7.29 -5.20
C ALA A 26 -0.58 -7.56 -3.71
N LEU A 27 0.51 -7.90 -3.02
CA LEU A 27 0.57 -7.86 -1.56
C LEU A 27 0.80 -6.41 -1.13
N THR A 28 -0.05 -5.91 -0.24
CA THR A 28 0.07 -4.56 0.32
C THR A 28 0.06 -4.60 1.83
N PHE A 29 0.88 -3.74 2.43
CA PHE A 29 1.06 -3.67 3.87
C PHE A 29 0.89 -2.24 4.35
N ASP A 30 -0.10 -2.01 5.20
CA ASP A 30 -0.39 -0.71 5.79
C ASP A 30 0.38 -0.51 7.10
N ASP A 31 0.33 0.74 7.56
CA ASP A 31 0.83 1.24 8.85
C ASP A 31 2.35 1.21 9.07
N ALA A 32 3.12 0.65 8.16
CA ALA A 32 4.57 0.56 8.26
C ALA A 32 5.24 1.95 8.38
N PRO A 33 6.49 2.02 8.87
CA PRO A 33 7.25 0.97 9.56
C PRO A 33 7.00 0.92 11.08
N ASP A 34 7.32 -0.21 11.72
CA ASP A 34 7.59 -0.32 13.15
C ASP A 34 8.84 -1.15 13.44
N ALA A 35 9.27 -1.18 14.70
CA ALA A 35 10.44 -1.95 15.12
C ALA A 35 10.20 -3.46 15.28
N VAL A 36 8.94 -3.91 15.30
CA VAL A 36 8.58 -5.29 15.66
C VAL A 36 8.17 -6.09 14.43
N PHE A 37 7.07 -5.70 13.77
CA PHE A 37 6.47 -6.52 12.72
C PHE A 37 7.06 -6.24 11.34
N THR A 38 7.42 -4.99 11.04
CA THR A 38 7.92 -4.62 9.70
C THR A 38 9.18 -5.40 9.31
N PRO A 39 10.21 -5.56 10.19
CA PRO A 39 11.38 -6.37 9.88
C PRO A 39 11.03 -7.84 9.58
N GLN A 40 10.08 -8.42 10.33
CA GLN A 40 9.67 -9.81 10.18
C GLN A 40 8.87 -10.03 8.89
N VAL A 41 8.02 -9.07 8.51
CA VAL A 41 7.31 -9.08 7.22
C VAL A 41 8.32 -9.01 6.07
N LEU A 42 9.32 -8.12 6.16
CA LEU A 42 10.39 -8.04 5.15
C LEU A 42 11.15 -9.36 5.02
N ASP A 43 11.50 -10.01 6.14
CA ASP A 43 12.15 -11.33 6.12
C ASP A 43 11.27 -12.40 5.47
N ALA A 44 9.97 -12.44 5.78
CA ALA A 44 9.02 -13.37 5.18
C ALA A 44 8.86 -13.14 3.66
N LEU A 45 8.78 -11.87 3.22
CA LEU A 45 8.72 -11.51 1.80
C LEU A 45 10.01 -11.89 1.06
N LYS A 46 11.16 -11.67 1.69
CA LYS A 46 12.48 -12.06 1.16
C LYS A 46 12.59 -13.58 1.02
N GLN A 47 12.18 -14.34 2.03
CA GLN A 47 12.14 -15.81 1.97
C GLN A 47 11.20 -16.31 0.89
N ALA A 48 10.05 -15.66 0.71
CA ALA A 48 9.10 -15.97 -0.34
C ALA A 48 9.56 -15.46 -1.73
N GLY A 49 10.58 -14.62 -1.80
CA GLY A 49 11.13 -14.09 -3.05
C GLY A 49 10.15 -13.21 -3.82
N VAL A 50 9.37 -12.38 -3.13
CA VAL A 50 8.39 -11.46 -3.75
C VAL A 50 8.63 -10.01 -3.31
N LYS A 51 8.21 -9.06 -4.15
CA LYS A 51 8.11 -7.65 -3.78
C LYS A 51 6.65 -7.31 -3.47
N ALA A 52 6.46 -6.24 -2.73
CA ALA A 52 5.17 -5.81 -2.19
C ALA A 52 5.11 -4.28 -2.19
N THR A 53 3.95 -3.73 -1.84
CA THR A 53 3.77 -2.29 -1.65
C THR A 53 3.54 -1.99 -0.18
N PHE A 54 4.31 -1.08 0.40
CA PHE A 54 4.13 -0.63 1.78
C PHE A 54 3.51 0.76 1.79
N PHE A 55 2.34 0.91 2.39
CA PHE A 55 1.72 2.21 2.64
C PHE A 55 2.21 2.71 3.99
N VAL A 56 3.15 3.67 3.96
CA VAL A 56 3.86 4.09 5.17
C VAL A 56 3.23 5.32 5.83
N ILE A 57 3.24 5.34 7.15
CA ILE A 57 2.80 6.50 7.96
C ILE A 57 4.02 7.41 8.21
N GLY A 58 3.87 8.70 7.92
CA GLY A 58 4.97 9.66 8.00
C GLY A 58 5.66 9.74 9.37
N ASN A 59 4.92 9.82 10.47
CA ASN A 59 5.50 9.89 11.82
C ASN A 59 6.27 8.61 12.21
N ARG A 60 5.88 7.46 11.65
CA ARG A 60 6.54 6.17 11.85
C ARG A 60 7.83 6.07 11.04
N VAL A 61 7.83 6.61 9.83
CA VAL A 61 9.07 6.73 9.03
C VAL A 61 10.11 7.60 9.74
N GLU A 62 9.70 8.71 10.35
CA GLU A 62 10.61 9.55 11.17
C GLU A 62 11.15 8.79 12.40
N ALA A 63 10.33 7.93 13.02
CA ALA A 63 10.72 7.13 14.18
C ALA A 63 11.60 5.91 13.82
N HIS A 64 11.47 5.36 12.62
CA HIS A 64 12.16 4.15 12.16
C HIS A 64 12.85 4.33 10.79
N PRO A 65 13.79 5.27 10.67
CA PRO A 65 14.41 5.62 9.40
C PRO A 65 15.23 4.47 8.79
N ASP A 66 15.83 3.62 9.62
CA ASP A 66 16.61 2.45 9.20
C ASP A 66 15.72 1.37 8.57
N ILE A 67 14.51 1.19 9.10
CA ILE A 67 13.52 0.23 8.59
C ILE A 67 12.91 0.76 7.29
N MET A 68 12.61 2.06 7.21
CA MET A 68 12.21 2.68 5.95
C MET A 68 13.27 2.51 4.86
N ALA A 69 14.54 2.77 5.18
CA ALA A 69 15.66 2.55 4.25
C ALA A 69 15.77 1.08 3.84
N ARG A 70 15.46 0.14 4.74
CA ARG A 70 15.41 -1.29 4.43
C ARG A 70 14.30 -1.64 3.45
N ILE A 71 13.08 -1.11 3.62
CA ILE A 71 11.95 -1.31 2.69
C ILE A 71 12.38 -0.94 1.26
N VAL A 72 12.98 0.24 1.08
CA VAL A 72 13.44 0.74 -0.22
C VAL A 72 14.62 -0.08 -0.75
N ARG A 73 15.64 -0.35 0.07
CA ARG A 73 16.83 -1.12 -0.33
C ARG A 73 16.48 -2.55 -0.77
N GLU A 74 15.47 -3.15 -0.16
CA GLU A 74 14.96 -4.46 -0.56
C GLU A 74 14.03 -4.40 -1.79
N GLY A 75 13.85 -3.23 -2.40
CA GLY A 75 13.15 -3.08 -3.69
C GLY A 75 11.64 -3.20 -3.60
N HIS A 76 11.06 -2.94 -2.42
CA HIS A 76 9.62 -2.82 -2.27
C HIS A 76 9.14 -1.44 -2.74
N GLU A 77 7.89 -1.37 -3.21
CA GLU A 77 7.25 -0.10 -3.56
C GLU A 77 6.72 0.59 -2.30
N VAL A 78 6.73 1.92 -2.29
CA VAL A 78 6.27 2.72 -1.17
C VAL A 78 5.10 3.60 -1.62
N GLY A 79 3.99 3.53 -0.89
CA GLY A 79 2.86 4.43 -0.97
C GLY A 79 2.73 5.27 0.30
N ASN A 80 1.95 6.34 0.21
CA ASN A 80 1.68 7.26 1.33
C ASN A 80 0.41 6.82 2.09
N HIS A 81 0.49 6.74 3.42
CA HIS A 81 -0.61 6.39 4.32
C HIS A 81 -0.94 7.49 5.35
N SER A 82 -0.87 8.76 4.94
CA SER A 82 -0.96 9.95 5.79
C SER A 82 0.22 10.10 6.77
N TYR A 83 0.21 11.15 7.59
CA TYR A 83 1.31 11.43 8.51
C TYR A 83 1.06 10.85 9.90
N SER A 84 -0.18 10.87 10.37
CA SER A 84 -0.57 10.47 11.73
C SER A 84 -1.73 9.47 11.80
N HIS A 85 -2.13 8.91 10.65
CA HIS A 85 -3.25 7.96 10.50
C HIS A 85 -4.63 8.48 11.00
N PRO A 86 -5.04 9.72 10.67
CA PRO A 86 -6.36 10.21 11.05
C PRO A 86 -7.47 9.72 10.11
N ASN A 87 -8.71 9.75 10.59
CA ASN A 87 -9.88 9.62 9.71
C ASN A 87 -10.02 10.89 8.85
N LEU A 88 -9.59 10.83 7.58
CA LEU A 88 -9.39 12.01 6.73
C LEU A 88 -10.65 12.87 6.55
N PRO A 89 -11.86 12.33 6.30
CA PRO A 89 -13.08 13.14 6.19
C PRO A 89 -13.41 14.00 7.42
N LYS A 90 -12.82 13.71 8.59
CA LYS A 90 -13.01 14.50 9.81
C LYS A 90 -12.05 15.69 9.93
N LEU A 91 -11.10 15.82 9.01
CA LEU A 91 -10.13 16.90 9.00
C LEU A 91 -10.64 18.12 8.24
N THR A 92 -10.12 19.28 8.60
CA THR A 92 -10.21 20.46 7.71
C THR A 92 -9.30 20.27 6.50
N ASP A 93 -9.62 20.90 5.37
CA ASP A 93 -8.83 20.80 4.14
C ASP A 93 -7.33 21.10 4.35
N PRO A 94 -6.91 22.14 5.09
CA PRO A 94 -5.49 22.37 5.38
C PRO A 94 -4.82 21.23 6.16
N LYS A 95 -5.52 20.61 7.12
CA LYS A 95 -4.99 19.48 7.89
C LYS A 95 -4.85 18.23 7.03
N PHE A 96 -5.86 17.92 6.22
CA PHE A 96 -5.80 16.83 5.26
C PHE A 96 -4.62 16.99 4.28
N ARG A 97 -4.46 18.18 3.69
CA ARG A 97 -3.35 18.43 2.77
C ARG A 97 -2.00 18.28 3.46
N SER A 98 -1.87 18.78 4.68
CA SER A 98 -0.64 18.63 5.48
C SER A 98 -0.31 17.17 5.79
N GLU A 99 -1.31 16.33 6.08
CA GLU A 99 -1.13 14.90 6.30
C GLU A 99 -0.55 14.20 5.07
N VAL A 100 -0.99 14.59 3.88
CA VAL A 100 -0.51 14.02 2.61
C VAL A 100 0.86 14.58 2.24
N THR A 101 1.00 15.90 2.14
CA THR A 101 2.23 16.52 1.62
C THR A 101 3.41 16.32 2.53
N ARG A 102 3.24 16.32 3.86
CA ARG A 102 4.34 16.06 4.79
C ARG A 102 4.89 14.64 4.60
N THR A 103 4.01 13.65 4.49
CA THR A 103 4.44 12.26 4.25
C THR A 103 5.05 12.07 2.87
N ASP A 104 4.58 12.79 1.85
CA ASP A 104 5.22 12.78 0.52
C ASP A 104 6.68 13.25 0.56
N GLU A 105 6.95 14.35 1.26
CA GLU A 105 8.31 14.87 1.42
C GLU A 105 9.20 13.89 2.19
N ILE A 106 8.67 13.28 3.25
CA ILE A 106 9.39 12.26 4.03
C ILE A 106 9.74 11.07 3.13
N ILE A 107 8.79 10.54 2.35
CA ILE A 107 9.02 9.41 1.45
C ILE A 107 10.03 9.78 0.36
N ARG A 108 9.92 10.97 -0.23
CA ARG A 108 10.81 11.46 -1.30
C ARG A 108 12.28 11.41 -0.87
N ASN A 109 12.59 11.68 0.40
CA ASN A 109 13.95 11.62 0.92
C ASN A 109 14.59 10.21 0.84
N TYR A 110 13.78 9.15 0.75
CA TYR A 110 14.25 7.77 0.62
C TYR A 110 14.15 7.24 -0.81
N THR A 111 13.14 7.67 -1.57
CA THR A 111 12.83 7.12 -2.90
C THR A 111 13.32 8.00 -4.04
N GLY A 112 13.65 9.26 -3.79
CA GLY A 112 13.99 10.27 -4.80
C GLY A 112 12.78 10.88 -5.51
N SER A 113 11.56 10.41 -5.25
CA SER A 113 10.34 10.89 -5.92
C SER A 113 9.13 10.91 -4.98
N VAL A 114 8.13 11.72 -5.33
CA VAL A 114 6.83 11.68 -4.63
C VAL A 114 6.15 10.35 -4.91
N PRO A 115 5.61 9.66 -3.89
CA PRO A 115 4.87 8.44 -4.13
C PRO A 115 3.60 8.73 -4.94
N ALA A 116 3.46 8.05 -6.07
CA ALA A 116 2.24 8.10 -6.87
C ALA A 116 1.07 7.45 -6.13
N LEU A 117 1.31 6.49 -5.23
CA LEU A 117 0.25 5.77 -4.53
C LEU A 117 -0.10 6.42 -3.19
N PHE A 118 -1.40 6.50 -2.91
CA PHE A 118 -1.95 6.92 -1.62
C PHE A 118 -3.02 5.93 -1.19
N ARG A 119 -3.02 5.53 0.08
CA ARG A 119 -4.12 4.79 0.69
C ARG A 119 -4.65 5.59 1.87
N PRO A 120 -5.95 5.94 1.90
CA PRO A 120 -6.52 6.63 3.04
C PRO A 120 -6.62 5.67 4.24
N PRO A 121 -6.25 6.11 5.46
CA PRO A 121 -6.55 5.39 6.69
C PRO A 121 -8.00 4.91 6.74
N TYR A 122 -8.22 3.66 7.15
CA TYR A 122 -9.53 3.02 7.23
C TYR A 122 -10.30 2.92 5.89
N GLY A 123 -9.67 3.23 4.74
CA GLY A 123 -10.34 3.34 3.45
C GLY A 123 -11.20 4.61 3.28
N ASN A 124 -11.18 5.51 4.27
CA ASN A 124 -12.12 6.64 4.37
C ASN A 124 -11.59 7.89 3.65
N THR A 125 -12.37 8.38 2.68
CA THR A 125 -12.11 9.63 1.95
C THR A 125 -13.44 10.24 1.52
N ASP A 126 -13.45 11.52 1.20
CA ASP A 126 -14.57 12.19 0.53
C ASP A 126 -14.23 12.59 -0.92
N GLU A 127 -15.22 13.12 -1.63
CA GLU A 127 -15.10 13.53 -3.03
C GLU A 127 -14.07 14.65 -3.25
N ASN A 128 -14.04 15.66 -2.37
CA ASN A 128 -13.11 16.79 -2.50
C ASN A 128 -11.67 16.32 -2.31
N GLN A 129 -11.45 15.41 -1.36
CA GLN A 129 -10.17 14.77 -1.12
C GLN A 129 -9.72 13.92 -2.32
N ILE A 130 -10.64 13.16 -2.95
CA ILE A 130 -10.35 12.39 -4.16
C ILE A 130 -9.90 13.30 -5.30
N LEU A 131 -10.66 14.38 -5.57
CA LEU A 131 -10.35 15.33 -6.64
C LEU A 131 -9.03 16.05 -6.38
N TRP A 132 -8.75 16.40 -5.13
CA TRP A 132 -7.48 17.03 -4.78
C TRP A 132 -6.30 16.07 -4.96
N LEU A 133 -6.40 14.82 -4.50
CA LEU A 133 -5.37 13.79 -4.71
C LEU A 133 -5.15 13.53 -6.20
N ALA A 134 -6.21 13.45 -6.99
CA ALA A 134 -6.13 13.34 -8.44
C ALA A 134 -5.39 14.52 -9.08
N SER A 135 -5.62 15.76 -8.60
CA SER A 135 -4.88 16.95 -9.06
C SER A 135 -3.39 16.96 -8.69
N LYS A 136 -2.96 16.01 -7.86
CA LYS A 136 -1.56 15.76 -7.47
C LYS A 136 -0.99 14.49 -8.12
N ASP A 137 -1.64 14.00 -9.17
CA ASP A 137 -1.29 12.77 -9.89
C ASP A 137 -1.25 11.52 -9.00
N LYS A 138 -1.99 11.54 -7.87
CA LYS A 138 -2.00 10.42 -6.94
C LYS A 138 -3.04 9.38 -7.31
N ARG A 139 -2.64 8.13 -7.11
CA ARG A 139 -3.48 6.96 -7.16
C ARG A 139 -4.00 6.54 -5.79
N ILE A 140 -5.30 6.68 -5.58
CA ILE A 140 -6.00 6.18 -4.39
C ILE A 140 -6.21 4.68 -4.55
N VAL A 141 -5.59 3.92 -3.66
CA VAL A 141 -5.56 2.46 -3.69
C VAL A 141 -6.33 1.90 -2.51
N GLY A 142 -7.49 1.31 -2.76
CA GLY A 142 -8.19 0.45 -1.81
C GLY A 142 -7.73 -0.99 -1.90
N TRP A 143 -8.62 -1.92 -1.61
CA TRP A 143 -8.40 -3.36 -1.72
C TRP A 143 -9.72 -4.06 -2.05
N ASN A 144 -9.60 -5.26 -2.62
CA ASN A 144 -10.74 -6.16 -2.84
C ASN A 144 -10.59 -7.49 -2.10
N VAL A 145 -9.47 -7.70 -1.42
CA VAL A 145 -9.21 -8.85 -0.55
C VAL A 145 -8.66 -8.33 0.77
N ASP A 146 -9.36 -8.60 1.86
CA ASP A 146 -8.97 -8.21 3.21
C ASP A 146 -8.55 -9.45 4.00
N SER A 147 -7.34 -9.42 4.54
CA SER A 147 -6.83 -10.52 5.38
C SER A 147 -7.49 -10.59 6.75
N LEU A 148 -8.04 -9.47 7.23
CA LEU A 148 -8.53 -9.26 8.59
C LEU A 148 -7.48 -9.52 9.68
N ASP A 149 -6.19 -9.44 9.34
CA ASP A 149 -5.06 -9.71 10.22
C ASP A 149 -5.02 -8.83 11.47
N TRP A 150 -5.49 -7.59 11.37
CA TRP A 150 -5.67 -6.65 12.49
C TRP A 150 -6.53 -7.20 13.65
N LYS A 151 -7.27 -8.30 13.44
CA LYS A 151 -8.00 -9.02 14.50
C LYS A 151 -7.13 -9.97 15.33
N GLY A 152 -5.81 -10.03 15.11
CA GLY A 152 -4.92 -10.97 15.77
C GLY A 152 -5.14 -12.42 15.31
N LEU A 153 -5.48 -12.61 14.04
CA LEU A 153 -5.75 -13.92 13.46
C LEU A 153 -4.47 -14.74 13.33
N ASN A 154 -4.59 -16.07 13.38
CA ASN A 154 -3.46 -16.96 13.08
C ASN A 154 -3.22 -17.09 11.57
N GLY A 155 -2.08 -17.68 11.19
CA GLY A 155 -1.69 -17.80 9.78
C GLY A 155 -2.64 -18.62 8.91
N ASP A 156 -3.34 -19.62 9.47
CA ASP A 156 -4.36 -20.39 8.71
C ASP A 156 -5.56 -19.52 8.37
N GLN A 157 -6.06 -18.76 9.34
CA GLN A 157 -7.20 -17.87 9.16
C GLN A 157 -6.90 -16.76 8.16
N VAL A 158 -5.69 -16.16 8.24
CA VAL A 158 -5.22 -15.18 7.25
C VAL A 158 -5.16 -15.81 5.85
N CYS A 159 -4.61 -17.02 5.72
CA CYS A 159 -4.57 -17.72 4.43
C CYS A 159 -5.97 -17.99 3.86
N ILE A 160 -6.92 -18.44 4.70
CA ILE A 160 -8.30 -18.72 4.28
C ILE A 160 -8.96 -17.44 3.76
N ASN A 161 -8.82 -16.33 4.49
CA ASN A 161 -9.40 -15.05 4.09
C ASN A 161 -8.82 -14.55 2.77
N VAL A 162 -7.49 -14.66 2.58
CA VAL A 162 -6.84 -14.19 1.36
C VAL A 162 -7.16 -15.12 0.17
N LEU A 163 -6.90 -16.42 0.30
CA LEU A 163 -7.02 -17.36 -0.81
C LEU A 163 -8.48 -17.62 -1.21
N GLY A 164 -9.42 -17.52 -0.26
CA GLY A 164 -10.85 -17.70 -0.53
C GLY A 164 -11.48 -16.58 -1.37
N HIS A 165 -10.84 -15.41 -1.46
CA HIS A 165 -11.39 -14.23 -2.16
C HIS A 165 -10.49 -13.72 -3.29
N ILE A 166 -9.39 -14.42 -3.56
CA ILE A 166 -8.42 -13.98 -4.57
C ILE A 166 -9.00 -14.10 -5.98
N LEU A 167 -8.71 -13.11 -6.81
CA LEU A 167 -9.01 -13.08 -8.23
C LEU A 167 -7.79 -12.49 -8.96
N PRO A 168 -7.61 -12.75 -10.27
CA PRO A 168 -6.65 -12.00 -11.08
C PRO A 168 -6.85 -10.50 -10.88
N GLY A 169 -5.76 -9.75 -10.69
CA GLY A 169 -5.80 -8.33 -10.39
C GLY A 169 -6.02 -7.96 -8.93
N SER A 170 -6.15 -8.93 -8.00
CA SER A 170 -6.44 -8.59 -6.60
C SER A 170 -5.34 -7.75 -5.92
N ILE A 171 -5.78 -6.77 -5.13
CA ILE A 171 -4.96 -6.02 -4.19
C ILE A 171 -5.35 -6.50 -2.79
N ILE A 172 -4.36 -7.06 -2.07
CA ILE A 172 -4.55 -7.73 -0.79
C ILE A 172 -4.14 -6.79 0.34
N LEU A 173 -5.06 -6.45 1.25
CA LEU A 173 -4.79 -5.67 2.45
C LEU A 173 -4.26 -6.55 3.59
N GLN A 174 -3.10 -6.17 4.09
CA GLN A 174 -2.47 -6.67 5.33
C GLN A 174 -1.83 -5.48 6.05
N HIS A 175 -1.35 -5.71 7.26
CA HIS A 175 -0.63 -4.72 8.06
C HIS A 175 0.80 -5.20 8.32
N ALA A 176 1.75 -4.27 8.39
CA ALA A 176 3.15 -4.58 8.74
C ALA A 176 3.64 -3.84 9.99
N ALA A 177 2.76 -3.15 10.71
CA ALA A 177 3.13 -2.48 11.94
C ALA A 177 1.92 -2.39 12.88
N GLY A 178 2.13 -2.74 14.15
CA GLY A 178 1.06 -2.88 15.14
C GLY A 178 1.04 -1.77 16.18
N GLY A 179 -0.12 -1.60 16.81
CA GLY A 179 -0.31 -0.86 18.06
C GLY A 179 -0.11 -1.71 19.31
N GLN A 180 -0.33 -1.10 20.48
CA GLN A 180 -0.25 -1.81 21.75
C GLN A 180 -1.33 -2.91 21.82
N GLY A 181 -0.90 -4.17 21.95
CA GLY A 181 -1.79 -5.32 22.08
C GLY A 181 -2.21 -5.95 20.73
N GLU A 182 -1.73 -5.42 19.61
CA GLU A 182 -1.93 -6.03 18.29
C GLU A 182 -0.86 -7.10 18.01
N ASP A 183 -1.25 -8.15 17.29
CA ASP A 183 -0.37 -9.25 16.89
C ASP A 183 -0.55 -9.54 15.39
N LEU A 184 0.52 -9.34 14.62
CA LEU A 184 0.58 -9.61 13.19
C LEU A 184 1.38 -10.89 12.86
N GLY A 185 1.63 -11.74 13.86
CA GLY A 185 2.27 -13.05 13.68
C GLY A 185 1.55 -13.93 12.66
N GLY A 186 0.22 -13.84 12.58
CA GLY A 186 -0.55 -14.51 11.53
C GLY A 186 -0.22 -14.06 10.13
N THR A 187 -0.05 -12.75 9.91
CA THR A 187 0.38 -12.21 8.61
C THR A 187 1.76 -12.71 8.24
N ILE A 188 2.71 -12.69 9.18
CA ILE A 188 4.08 -13.19 8.96
C ILE A 188 4.06 -14.67 8.56
N ALA A 189 3.30 -15.50 9.27
CA ALA A 189 3.17 -16.92 8.98
C ALA A 189 2.44 -17.22 7.66
N ALA A 190 1.53 -16.35 7.23
CA ALA A 190 0.71 -16.55 6.04
C ALA A 190 1.45 -16.19 4.73
N ILE A 191 2.34 -15.19 4.73
CA ILE A 191 3.07 -14.72 3.52
C ILE A 191 3.66 -15.88 2.69
N PRO A 192 4.53 -16.75 3.23
CA PRO A 192 5.15 -17.81 2.43
C PRO A 192 4.12 -18.81 1.88
N ARG A 193 3.01 -19.02 2.58
CA ARG A 193 1.96 -19.96 2.21
C ARG A 193 1.08 -19.40 1.08
N ILE A 194 0.66 -18.15 1.20
CA ILE A 194 -0.09 -17.43 0.16
C ILE A 194 0.76 -17.39 -1.12
N VAL A 195 2.03 -17.01 -1.01
CA VAL A 195 2.93 -16.93 -2.16
C VAL A 195 3.11 -18.29 -2.82
N LYS A 196 3.35 -19.35 -2.04
CA LYS A 196 3.49 -20.71 -2.58
C LYS A 196 2.22 -21.17 -3.29
N SER A 197 1.05 -20.97 -2.68
CA SER A 197 -0.24 -21.39 -3.27
C SER A 197 -0.48 -20.71 -4.61
N LEU A 198 -0.41 -19.38 -4.65
CA LEU A 198 -0.73 -18.63 -5.86
C LEU A 198 0.31 -18.83 -6.97
N ARG A 199 1.60 -19.03 -6.63
CA ARG A 199 2.61 -19.39 -7.63
C ARG A 199 2.39 -20.77 -8.24
N ASN A 200 1.94 -21.75 -7.46
CA ASN A 200 1.57 -23.06 -7.99
C ASN A 200 0.42 -22.97 -9.00
N ASP A 201 -0.44 -21.97 -8.82
CA ASP A 201 -1.52 -21.62 -9.76
C ASP A 201 -1.05 -20.67 -10.87
N GLY A 202 0.25 -20.44 -11.04
CA GLY A 202 0.79 -19.57 -12.10
C GLY A 202 0.39 -18.09 -11.97
N VAL A 203 0.12 -17.62 -10.75
CA VAL A 203 -0.12 -16.21 -10.45
C VAL A 203 1.19 -15.52 -10.08
N GLU A 204 1.42 -14.36 -10.67
CA GLU A 204 2.58 -13.52 -10.41
C GLU A 204 2.30 -12.47 -9.33
N PHE A 205 3.29 -12.20 -8.49
CA PHE A 205 3.23 -11.15 -7.48
C PHE A 205 3.98 -9.92 -7.96
N VAL A 206 3.28 -8.78 -8.03
CA VAL A 206 3.85 -7.51 -8.46
C VAL A 206 3.45 -6.39 -7.49
N PRO A 207 4.27 -5.33 -7.33
CA PRO A 207 3.83 -4.13 -6.63
C PRO A 207 2.62 -3.48 -7.30
N VAL A 208 1.87 -2.64 -6.56
CA VAL A 208 0.62 -2.05 -7.03
C VAL A 208 0.84 -1.15 -8.25
N GLY A 209 1.92 -0.36 -8.30
CA GLY A 209 2.21 0.48 -9.45
C GLY A 209 2.40 -0.34 -10.73
N VAL A 210 3.06 -1.50 -10.64
CA VAL A 210 3.21 -2.44 -11.76
C VAL A 210 1.87 -3.08 -12.11
N LEU A 211 1.08 -3.49 -11.12
CA LEU A 211 -0.25 -4.08 -11.32
C LEU A 211 -1.18 -3.14 -12.09
N LEU A 212 -1.05 -1.83 -11.85
CA LEU A 212 -1.88 -0.78 -12.43
C LEU A 212 -1.26 -0.15 -13.68
N ASP A 213 -0.14 -0.68 -14.18
CA ASP A 213 0.62 -0.11 -15.31
C ASP A 213 0.97 1.38 -15.14
N LEU A 214 1.21 1.82 -13.89
CA LEU A 214 1.69 3.16 -13.61
C LEU A 214 3.13 3.27 -14.10
N LYS A 215 3.41 4.30 -14.93
CA LYS A 215 4.77 4.58 -15.37
C LYS A 215 5.63 4.83 -14.14
N LYS A 216 6.76 4.13 -14.02
CA LYS A 216 7.85 4.64 -13.19
C LYS A 216 8.34 5.90 -13.87
N ASP A 217 8.35 7.02 -13.17
CA ASP A 217 9.12 8.17 -13.63
C ASP A 217 10.59 7.76 -13.64
N THR A 218 11.04 7.25 -14.78
CA THR A 218 12.45 7.09 -15.08
C THR A 218 13.03 8.46 -15.40
N GLU A 219 14.32 8.63 -15.11
CA GLU A 219 15.09 9.87 -15.31
C GLU A 219 14.95 10.49 -16.73
N GLU A 220 14.47 9.73 -17.72
CA GLU A 220 14.14 10.21 -19.06
C GLU A 220 13.05 11.30 -19.07
N ASN A 221 12.07 11.26 -18.16
CA ASN A 221 11.02 12.29 -18.10
C ASN A 221 11.54 13.64 -17.56
N ILE A 222 12.63 13.65 -16.78
CA ILE A 222 13.23 14.88 -16.23
C ILE A 222 13.99 15.65 -17.34
N ARG A 223 14.58 14.94 -18.30
CA ARG A 223 15.28 15.56 -19.45
C ARG A 223 14.32 16.13 -20.49
N ALA A 224 13.10 15.59 -20.60
CA ALA A 224 12.10 16.08 -21.54
C ALA A 224 11.40 17.37 -21.07
N GLY A 225 11.34 17.63 -19.75
CA GLY A 225 10.70 18.81 -19.16
C GLY A 225 11.60 20.04 -18.96
N SER A 226 12.89 19.96 -19.29
CA SER A 226 13.87 21.05 -19.14
C SER A 226 14.13 21.85 -20.43
N ASN A 227 13.40 21.54 -21.50
CA ASN A 227 13.38 22.31 -22.74
C ASN A 227 11.96 22.82 -23.04
N GLN A 228 11.40 23.67 -22.18
CA GLN A 228 10.37 24.66 -22.53
C GLN A 228 10.60 25.94 -21.73
#